data_AF-A0A661QXT0-F1
#
_entry.id   AF-A0A661QXT0-F1
#
_cell.length_a   1.000
_cell.length_b   1.000
_cell.length_c   1.000
_cell.angle_alpha   90.00
_cell.angle_beta   90.00
_cell.angle_gamma   90.00
#
_symmetry.space_group_name_H-M   'P 1'
#
loop_
_entity.id
_entity.type
_entity.pdbx_description
1 polymer ?
#
loop_
_entity_poly.entity_id
_entity_poly.type
_entity_poly.pdbx_seq_one_letter_code
_entity_poly.pdbx_strand_id
1 'polypeptide(L)'
;MSDSIDRIFSQIDFYRGEVISLQQELTSRVALGPVNGGSGEHEKTTYIEEIIRELKPAELEQVNAPDPKAESGYRPNLVALWDGKKDLPRLWILS
;
A
#
# COMPACT_ATOMS: atom_id res chain seq x y z
N MET A 1 13.85 -25.08 10.39
CA MET A 1 14.03 -23.78 9.68
C MET A 1 13.49 -23.87 8.25
N SER A 2 13.73 -24.95 7.50
CA SER A 2 13.09 -25.22 6.19
C SER A 2 11.56 -25.20 6.26
N ASP A 3 10.99 -25.94 7.22
CA ASP A 3 9.53 -26.16 7.24
C ASP A 3 8.71 -24.88 7.45
N SER A 4 9.30 -23.86 8.10
CA SER A 4 8.63 -22.58 8.31
C SER A 4 8.64 -21.70 7.08
N ILE A 5 9.72 -21.73 6.28
CA ILE A 5 9.80 -20.91 5.06
C ILE A 5 9.01 -21.56 3.91
N ASP A 6 9.02 -22.89 3.84
CA ASP A 6 8.23 -23.64 2.86
C ASP A 6 6.73 -23.42 3.06
N ARG A 7 6.27 -23.34 4.32
CA ARG A 7 4.89 -22.96 4.65
C ARG A 7 4.56 -21.53 4.21
N ILE A 8 5.48 -20.58 4.38
CA ILE A 8 5.29 -19.19 3.94
C ILE A 8 5.18 -19.14 2.41
N PHE A 9 6.07 -19.82 1.68
CA PHE A 9 6.01 -19.87 0.22
C PHE A 9 4.74 -20.54 -0.29
N SER A 10 4.31 -21.64 0.33
CA SER A 10 3.04 -22.29 -0.01
C SER A 10 1.84 -21.36 0.19
N GLN A 11 1.87 -20.53 1.24
CA GLN A 11 0.83 -19.53 1.49
C GLN A 11 0.86 -18.41 0.45
N ILE A 12 2.05 -17.95 0.05
CA ILE A 12 2.21 -16.95 -1.01
C ILE A 12 1.67 -17.49 -2.34
N ASP A 13 1.99 -18.74 -2.69
CA ASP A 13 1.49 -19.40 -3.90
C ASP A 13 -0.04 -19.53 -3.90
N PHE A 14 -0.63 -19.81 -2.74
CA PHE A 14 -2.09 -19.84 -2.57
C PHE A 14 -2.74 -18.49 -2.93
N TYR A 15 -2.12 -17.36 -2.54
CA TYR A 15 -2.63 -16.01 -2.81
C TYR A 15 -2.41 -15.49 -4.24
N ARG A 16 -1.99 -16.35 -5.18
CA ARG A 16 -1.70 -15.94 -6.55
C ARG A 16 -2.88 -15.22 -7.23
N GLY A 17 -4.10 -15.69 -7.00
CA GLY A 17 -5.30 -15.09 -7.59
C GLY A 17 -5.52 -13.66 -7.08
N GLU A 18 -5.44 -13.50 -5.77
CA GLU A 18 -5.62 -12.24 -5.05
C GLU A 18 -4.56 -11.22 -5.45
N VAL A 19 -3.29 -11.63 -5.58
CA VAL A 19 -2.21 -10.74 -6.04
C VAL A 19 -2.46 -10.28 -7.48
N ILE A 20 -2.94 -11.14 -8.37
CA ILE A 20 -3.28 -10.75 -9.75
C ILE A 20 -4.42 -9.72 -9.73
N SER A 21 -5.50 -9.98 -9.00
CA SER A 21 -6.63 -9.04 -8.88
C SER A 21 -6.19 -7.71 -8.29
N LEU A 22 -5.38 -7.73 -7.22
CA LEU A 22 -4.79 -6.52 -6.64
C LEU A 22 -3.99 -5.73 -7.68
N GLN A 23 -3.12 -6.39 -8.46
CA GLN A 23 -2.33 -5.72 -9.48
C GLN A 23 -3.19 -5.16 -10.63
N GLN A 24 -4.25 -5.86 -11.02
CA GLN A 24 -5.21 -5.33 -12.01
C GLN A 24 -5.87 -4.04 -11.52
N GLU A 25 -6.31 -4.03 -10.27
CA GLU A 25 -6.93 -2.87 -9.64
C GLU A 25 -5.93 -1.69 -9.47
N LEU A 26 -4.70 -1.97 -9.05
CA LEU A 26 -3.66 -0.94 -8.91
C LEU A 26 -3.20 -0.36 -10.24
N THR A 27 -3.19 -1.16 -11.31
CA THR A 27 -2.74 -0.71 -12.63
C THR A 27 -3.84 -0.03 -13.44
N SER A 28 -5.12 -0.38 -13.22
CA SER A 28 -6.24 0.30 -13.86
C SER A 28 -6.47 1.72 -13.31
N ARG A 29 -6.14 1.96 -12.04
CA ARG A 29 -6.18 3.29 -11.41
C ARG A 29 -4.98 4.13 -11.82
N VAL A 30 -5.21 5.09 -12.71
CA VAL A 30 -4.15 5.94 -13.28
C VAL A 30 -3.69 6.97 -12.26
N ALA A 31 -2.50 6.77 -11.69
CA ALA A 31 -1.86 7.71 -10.77
C ALA A 31 -0.88 8.66 -11.49
N LEU A 32 -1.32 9.25 -12.61
CA LEU A 32 -0.56 10.27 -13.33
C LEU A 32 -1.03 11.65 -12.87
N GLY A 33 -0.10 12.54 -12.49
CA GLY A 33 -0.46 13.89 -12.10
C GLY A 33 -1.04 14.73 -13.25
N PRO A 34 -1.70 15.88 -12.95
CA PRO A 34 -2.36 16.74 -13.94
C PRO A 34 -1.50 17.16 -15.12
N VAL A 35 -0.20 17.40 -14.89
CA VAL A 35 0.77 17.77 -15.94
C VAL A 35 0.93 16.67 -17.00
N ASN A 36 0.68 15.41 -16.63
CA ASN A 36 0.77 14.23 -17.50
C ASN A 36 -0.61 13.73 -17.97
N GLY A 37 -1.67 14.54 -17.80
CA GLY A 37 -3.01 14.23 -18.28
C GLY A 37 -3.83 13.25 -17.43
N GLY A 38 -3.44 13.00 -16.18
CA GLY A 38 -4.25 12.23 -15.21
C GLY A 38 -4.77 13.08 -14.05
N SER A 39 -5.61 12.49 -13.19
CA SER A 39 -6.12 13.12 -11.97
C SER A 39 -5.09 13.10 -10.83
N GLY A 40 -4.29 12.04 -10.75
CA GLY A 40 -3.26 11.86 -9.76
C GLY A 40 -3.50 10.62 -8.91
N GLU A 41 -2.81 10.53 -7.80
CA GLU A 41 -2.69 9.36 -6.95
C GLU A 41 -3.89 9.09 -6.03
N HIS A 42 -4.81 10.05 -5.86
CA HIS A 42 -5.88 10.02 -4.85
C HIS A 42 -6.72 8.74 -4.89
N GLU A 43 -7.27 8.39 -6.04
CA GLU A 43 -8.11 7.19 -6.19
C GLU A 43 -7.35 5.90 -5.84
N LYS A 44 -6.09 5.81 -6.28
CA LYS A 44 -5.23 4.67 -5.97
C LYS A 44 -4.91 4.60 -4.49
N THR A 45 -4.67 5.74 -3.85
CA THR A 45 -4.41 5.80 -2.42
C THR A 45 -5.62 5.39 -1.60
N THR A 46 -6.84 5.86 -1.94
CA THR A 46 -8.07 5.42 -1.28
C THR A 46 -8.27 3.91 -1.38
N TYR A 47 -8.07 3.32 -2.56
CA TYR A 47 -8.18 1.87 -2.74
C TYR A 47 -7.14 1.08 -1.92
N ILE A 48 -5.87 1.52 -1.91
CA ILE A 48 -4.82 0.88 -1.10
C ILE A 48 -5.13 1.00 0.40
N GLU A 49 -5.67 2.13 0.83
CA GLU A 49 -6.05 2.36 2.22
C GLU A 49 -7.08 1.34 2.70
N GLU A 50 -8.10 1.05 1.89
CA GLU A 50 -9.11 0.03 2.19
C GLU A 50 -8.47 -1.35 2.40
N ILE A 51 -7.57 -1.76 1.49
CA ILE A 51 -6.85 -3.03 1.61
C ILE A 51 -5.98 -3.07 2.87
N ILE A 52 -5.23 -2.01 3.14
CA ILE A 52 -4.37 -1.94 4.33
C ILE A 52 -5.23 -2.00 5.60
N ARG A 53 -6.41 -1.36 5.64
CA ARG A 53 -7.35 -1.47 6.77
C ARG A 53 -7.77 -2.91 7.03
N GLU A 54 -8.03 -3.70 5.98
CA GLU A 54 -8.37 -5.13 6.10
C GLU A 54 -7.24 -5.98 6.68
N LEU A 55 -5.98 -5.56 6.49
CA LEU A 55 -4.79 -6.17 7.10
C LEU A 55 -4.60 -5.80 8.58
N LYS A 56 -5.49 -4.98 9.14
CA LYS A 56 -5.59 -4.62 10.57
C LYS A 56 -4.26 -4.15 11.18
N PRO A 57 -3.64 -3.09 10.64
CA PRO A 57 -2.51 -2.45 11.31
C PRO A 57 -2.93 -1.93 12.69
N ALA A 58 -1.97 -1.83 13.59
CA ALA A 58 -2.16 -1.19 14.89
C ALA A 58 -2.42 0.32 14.72
N GLU A 59 -1.75 0.94 13.75
CA GLU A 59 -1.94 2.34 13.38
C GLU A 59 -1.99 2.50 11.86
N LEU A 60 -2.89 3.34 11.36
CA LEU A 60 -2.97 3.74 9.96
C LEU A 60 -3.22 5.23 9.88
N GLU A 61 -2.29 5.94 9.25
CA GLU A 61 -2.33 7.39 9.06
C GLU A 61 -2.21 7.73 7.57
N GLN A 62 -3.00 8.70 7.12
CA GLN A 62 -2.77 9.35 5.84
C GLN A 62 -2.12 10.72 6.08
N VAL A 63 -0.97 10.94 5.46
CA VAL A 63 -0.23 12.20 5.50
C VAL A 63 -0.38 12.91 4.16
N ASN A 64 -0.96 14.11 4.16
CA ASN A 64 -1.19 14.91 2.97
C ASN A 64 -0.07 15.94 2.79
N ALA A 65 0.84 15.68 1.86
CA ALA A 65 1.93 16.61 1.53
C ALA A 65 1.40 17.73 0.62
N PRO A 66 1.50 19.02 1.00
CA PRO A 66 0.98 20.11 0.16
C PRO A 66 1.66 20.18 -1.22
N ASP A 67 0.88 20.21 -2.29
CA ASP A 67 1.35 20.42 -3.67
C ASP A 67 0.25 21.12 -4.49
N PRO A 68 0.39 22.42 -4.81
CA PRO A 68 -0.58 23.15 -5.62
C PRO A 68 -0.79 22.60 -7.03
N LYS A 69 0.12 21.74 -7.53
CA LYS A 69 0.00 21.09 -8.84
C LYS A 69 -0.71 19.73 -8.77
N ALA A 70 -0.92 19.19 -7.58
CA ALA A 70 -1.69 17.97 -7.40
C ALA A 70 -3.18 18.29 -7.39
N GLU A 71 -3.99 17.30 -7.74
CA GLU A 71 -5.42 17.36 -7.49
C GLU A 71 -5.68 17.61 -6.00
N SER A 72 -6.71 18.40 -5.67
CA SER A 72 -7.03 18.79 -4.29
C SER A 72 -5.92 19.56 -3.53
N GLY A 73 -4.81 19.91 -4.19
CA GLY A 73 -3.72 20.70 -3.60
C GLY A 73 -2.77 19.91 -2.69
N TYR A 74 -2.81 18.58 -2.71
CA TYR A 74 -1.91 17.74 -1.91
C TYR A 74 -1.62 16.38 -2.56
N ARG A 75 -0.58 15.72 -2.06
CA ARG A 75 -0.19 14.35 -2.40
C ARG A 75 -0.36 13.44 -1.18
N PRO A 76 -1.30 12.48 -1.20
CA PRO A 76 -1.52 11.59 -0.08
C PRO A 76 -0.42 10.52 0.01
N ASN A 77 0.05 10.27 1.23
CA ASN A 77 0.91 9.15 1.59
C ASN A 77 0.24 8.36 2.72
N LEU A 78 0.44 7.04 2.75
CA LEU A 78 -0.07 6.18 3.82
C LEU A 78 1.08 5.67 4.68
N VAL A 79 0.89 5.71 6.00
CA VAL A 79 1.78 5.08 6.98
C VAL A 79 0.96 4.06 7.75
N ALA A 80 1.36 2.79 7.68
CA ALA A 80 0.73 1.69 8.39
C ALA A 80 1.76 1.02 9.30
N LEU A 81 1.41 0.81 10.57
CA LEU A 81 2.28 0.21 11.57
C LEU A 81 1.66 -1.05 12.13
N TRP A 82 2.44 -2.13 12.19
CA TRP A 82 2.09 -3.36 12.90
C TRP A 82 3.01 -3.55 14.09
N ASP A 83 2.46 -3.99 15.21
CA ASP A 83 3.23 -4.32 16.39
C ASP A 83 4.15 -5.52 16.10
N GLY A 84 5.45 -5.28 16.19
CA GLY A 84 6.49 -6.28 16.06
C GLY A 84 7.09 -6.68 17.40
N LYS A 85 8.17 -7.47 17.36
CA LYS A 85 8.94 -7.75 18.57
C LYS A 85 9.71 -6.49 19.00
N LYS A 86 9.56 -6.11 20.27
CA LYS A 86 10.12 -4.86 20.83
C LYS A 86 11.66 -4.86 20.94
N ASP A 87 12.29 -6.03 20.82
CA ASP A 87 13.74 -6.23 20.90
C ASP A 87 14.44 -6.19 19.53
N LEU A 88 13.69 -6.03 18.43
CA LEU A 88 14.22 -5.91 17.07
C LEU A 88 14.11 -4.47 16.54
N PRO A 89 15.03 -4.05 15.64
CA PRO A 89 14.86 -2.81 14.91
C PRO A 89 13.55 -2.78 14.11
N ARG A 90 12.95 -1.59 13.98
CA ARG A 90 11.80 -1.38 13.10
C ARG A 90 12.23 -1.50 11.63
N LEU A 91 11.58 -2.40 10.90
CA LEU A 91 11.70 -2.49 9.44
C LEU A 91 10.76 -1.47 8.80
N TRP A 92 11.31 -0.61 7.93
CA TRP A 92 10.53 0.30 7.10
C TRP A 92 10.52 -0.22 5.66
N ILE A 93 9.34 -0.34 5.08
CA ILE A 93 9.13 -0.65 3.67
C ILE A 93 8.60 0.65 3.03
N LEU A 94 9.34 1.19 2.08
CA LEU A 94 8.97 2.38 1.32
C LEU A 94 8.73 1.99 -0.14
N SER A 95 7.68 2.53 -0.74
CA SER A 95 7.25 2.26 -2.12
C SER A 95 6.72 3.52 -2.79
#